data_AF-A0AAU7BDQ5-F1
#
_entry.id   AF-A0AAU7BDQ5-F1
#
_cell.length_a   1.000
_cell.length_b   1.000
_cell.length_c   1.000
_cell.angle_alpha   90.00
_cell.angle_beta   90.00
_cell.angle_gamma   90.00
#
_symmetry.space_group_name_H-M   'P 1'
#
loop_
_entity.id
_entity.type
_entity.pdbx_description
1 polymer ?
#
loop_
_entity_poly.entity_id
_entity_poly.type
_entity_poly.pdbx_seq_one_letter_code
_entity_poly.pdbx_strand_id
1 'polypeptide(L)'
;MSDWPVAPDEEIMGRTGVHLVGMKVHQDLRWIFRELSSTDLGIDGEIEARLDDNSSHGKRLSLQIKCGPSYLKEESEEHFIYRGNYKHLRYWTELSEPVLIILCDPELGCCWWQHVDMQNINFHEKGWSIKVPKSQPLTRQSIKSLTSISNLYRKNDLIELLLRDWFGWRFQHKIQFASDLSIPRDYHWLSMLAQTDTDFIMIDYLTADVDGFRSRKLKT
;
A
#
# COMPACT_ATOMS: atom_id res chain seq x y z
N MET A 1 -2.03 -41.40 -15.97
CA MET A 1 -2.42 -40.11 -15.36
C MET A 1 -3.58 -39.59 -16.17
N SER A 2 -4.66 -39.10 -15.56
CA SER A 2 -5.83 -38.66 -16.34
C SER A 2 -5.55 -37.36 -17.07
N ASP A 3 -5.98 -37.26 -18.32
CA ASP A 3 -5.76 -36.14 -19.25
C ASP A 3 -6.67 -34.92 -18.98
N TRP A 4 -7.15 -34.79 -17.74
CA TRP A 4 -8.09 -33.75 -17.32
C TRP A 4 -7.35 -32.57 -16.71
N PRO A 5 -7.85 -31.33 -16.90
CA PRO A 5 -7.31 -30.17 -16.20
C PRO A 5 -7.49 -30.35 -14.69
N VAL A 6 -6.45 -29.97 -13.94
CA VAL A 6 -6.41 -30.06 -12.47
C VAL A 6 -6.37 -28.65 -11.91
N ALA A 7 -7.32 -28.31 -11.04
CA ALA A 7 -7.26 -27.11 -10.23
C ALA A 7 -6.34 -27.39 -9.02
N PRO A 8 -5.23 -26.66 -8.83
CA PRO A 8 -4.35 -26.87 -7.69
C PRO A 8 -5.02 -26.46 -6.37
N ASP A 9 -4.78 -27.22 -5.30
CA ASP A 9 -5.30 -26.89 -3.95
C ASP A 9 -4.85 -25.49 -3.48
N GLU A 10 -3.67 -25.05 -3.90
CA GLU A 10 -3.14 -23.70 -3.60
C GLU A 10 -4.02 -22.60 -4.20
N GLU A 11 -4.55 -22.81 -5.42
CA GLU A 11 -5.45 -21.86 -6.06
C GLU A 11 -6.78 -21.81 -5.28
N ILE A 12 -7.35 -22.97 -4.95
CA ILE A 12 -8.59 -23.07 -4.15
C ILE A 12 -8.41 -22.38 -2.79
N MET A 13 -7.26 -22.58 -2.14
CA MET A 13 -6.92 -21.95 -0.86
C MET A 13 -6.80 -20.43 -0.99
N GLY A 14 -6.14 -19.93 -2.05
CA GLY A 14 -6.06 -18.51 -2.35
C GLY A 14 -7.45 -17.88 -2.53
N ARG A 15 -8.31 -18.52 -3.34
CA ARG A 15 -9.70 -18.11 -3.57
C ARG A 15 -10.52 -18.09 -2.28
N THR A 16 -10.33 -19.09 -1.41
CA THR A 16 -10.99 -19.15 -0.10
C THR A 16 -10.62 -17.94 0.76
N GLY A 17 -9.34 -17.52 0.76
CA GLY A 17 -8.89 -16.32 1.44
C GLY A 17 -9.57 -15.04 0.95
N VAL A 18 -9.64 -14.85 -0.36
CA VAL A 18 -10.30 -13.69 -0.98
C VAL A 18 -11.77 -13.59 -0.54
N HIS A 19 -12.50 -14.70 -0.58
CA HIS A 19 -13.90 -14.74 -0.15
C HIS A 19 -14.05 -14.48 1.35
N LEU A 20 -13.17 -15.04 2.18
CA LEU A 20 -13.20 -14.83 3.63
C LEU A 20 -13.00 -13.35 3.97
N VAL A 21 -12.00 -12.70 3.36
CA VAL A 21 -11.74 -11.27 3.55
C VAL A 21 -12.92 -10.44 3.05
N GLY A 22 -13.45 -10.74 1.86
CA GLY A 22 -14.63 -10.04 1.33
C GLY A 22 -15.83 -10.10 2.29
N MET A 23 -16.08 -11.27 2.89
CA MET A 23 -17.11 -11.44 3.90
C MET A 23 -16.87 -10.59 5.15
N LYS A 24 -15.64 -10.59 5.70
CA LYS A 24 -15.27 -9.75 6.85
C LYS A 24 -15.45 -8.26 6.55
N VAL A 25 -15.03 -7.82 5.37
CA VAL A 25 -15.16 -6.42 4.95
C VAL A 25 -16.63 -6.00 4.86
N HIS A 26 -17.48 -6.82 4.23
CA HIS A 26 -18.89 -6.49 4.07
C HIS A 26 -19.69 -6.58 5.38
N GLN A 27 -19.43 -7.60 6.20
CA GLN A 27 -20.23 -7.86 7.41
C GLN A 27 -19.72 -7.07 8.62
N ASP A 28 -18.41 -7.08 8.87
CA ASP A 28 -17.83 -6.52 10.10
C ASP A 28 -17.46 -5.05 9.95
N LEU A 29 -16.84 -4.68 8.82
CA LEU A 29 -16.44 -3.28 8.55
C LEU A 29 -17.57 -2.47 7.90
N ARG A 30 -18.53 -3.13 7.23
CA ARG A 30 -19.57 -2.50 6.40
C ARG A 30 -18.99 -1.64 5.27
N TRP A 31 -17.80 -2.01 4.79
CA TRP A 31 -17.08 -1.32 3.70
C TRP A 31 -17.31 -2.00 2.36
N ILE A 32 -16.80 -1.39 1.29
CA ILE A 32 -16.86 -1.97 -0.06
C ILE A 32 -15.59 -2.81 -0.27
N PHE A 33 -15.75 -4.04 -0.75
CA PHE A 33 -14.66 -4.89 -1.21
C PHE A 33 -14.75 -5.03 -2.73
N ARG A 34 -13.61 -4.98 -3.42
CA ARG A 34 -13.49 -5.24 -4.85
C ARG A 34 -12.37 -6.25 -5.04
N GLU A 35 -12.72 -7.39 -5.57
CA GLU A 35 -11.73 -8.37 -5.99
C GLU A 35 -11.01 -7.89 -7.25
N LEU A 36 -9.71 -8.09 -7.31
CA LEU A 36 -8.92 -7.85 -8.51
C LEU A 36 -8.57 -9.18 -9.16
N SER A 37 -8.63 -9.22 -10.49
CA SER A 37 -8.24 -10.41 -11.26
C SER A 37 -6.79 -10.78 -10.92
N SER A 38 -6.52 -12.07 -10.66
CA SER A 38 -5.18 -12.54 -10.31
C SER A 38 -4.19 -12.18 -11.42
N THR A 39 -3.37 -11.17 -11.15
CA THR A 39 -2.16 -10.90 -11.90
C THR A 39 -0.98 -11.29 -11.02
N ASP A 40 0.16 -11.66 -11.61
CA ASP A 40 1.40 -12.01 -10.87
C ASP A 40 2.01 -10.82 -10.09
N LEU A 41 1.26 -9.73 -9.90
CA LEU A 41 1.66 -8.50 -9.24
C LEU A 41 1.38 -8.50 -7.72
N GLY A 42 0.62 -9.49 -7.23
CA GLY A 42 0.44 -9.71 -5.79
C GLY A 42 -0.50 -8.71 -5.10
N ILE A 43 -1.55 -8.25 -5.77
CA ILE A 43 -2.68 -7.56 -5.15
C ILE A 43 -3.94 -8.34 -5.52
N ASP A 44 -4.67 -8.80 -4.50
CA ASP A 44 -5.83 -9.70 -4.66
C ASP A 44 -7.15 -8.94 -4.57
N GLY A 45 -7.14 -7.71 -4.03
CA GLY A 45 -8.34 -6.88 -3.95
C GLY A 45 -8.09 -5.51 -3.34
N GLU A 46 -9.16 -4.73 -3.28
CA GLU A 46 -9.19 -3.39 -2.70
C GLU A 46 -10.38 -3.25 -1.74
N ILE A 47 -10.20 -2.46 -0.69
CA ILE A 47 -11.31 -2.04 0.18
C ILE A 47 -11.47 -0.53 0.16
N GLU A 48 -12.71 -0.06 0.20
CA GLU A 48 -13.04 1.36 0.23
C GLU A 48 -13.89 1.69 1.46
N ALA A 49 -13.40 2.67 2.23
CA ALA A 49 -14.06 3.08 3.46
C ALA A 49 -15.41 3.73 3.16
N ARG A 50 -16.41 3.37 3.98
CA ARG A 50 -17.74 3.99 3.99
C ARG A 50 -17.93 4.79 5.27
N LEU A 51 -18.62 5.91 5.14
CA LEU A 51 -19.02 6.76 6.26
C LEU A 51 -20.34 6.26 6.88
N ASP A 52 -20.68 6.77 8.06
CA ASP A 52 -21.89 6.38 8.80
C ASP A 52 -23.18 6.69 8.03
N ASP A 53 -23.16 7.71 7.18
CA ASP A 53 -24.26 8.09 6.29
C ASP A 53 -24.34 7.24 5.00
N ASN A 54 -23.55 6.16 4.93
CA ASN A 54 -23.40 5.26 3.79
C ASN A 54 -22.67 5.82 2.57
N SER A 55 -22.20 7.06 2.61
CA SER A 55 -21.39 7.66 1.55
C SER A 55 -19.96 7.12 1.55
N SER A 56 -19.23 7.36 0.45
CA SER A 56 -17.79 7.12 0.39
C SER A 56 -17.08 8.29 -0.30
N HIS A 57 -15.88 8.60 0.17
CA HIS A 57 -15.01 9.64 -0.40
C HIS A 57 -13.87 9.04 -1.24
N GLY A 58 -13.97 7.78 -1.65
CA GLY A 58 -12.96 7.13 -2.49
C GLY A 58 -11.65 6.81 -1.76
N LYS A 59 -11.67 6.74 -0.41
CA LYS A 59 -10.49 6.36 0.38
C LYS A 59 -10.32 4.84 0.35
N ARG A 60 -9.26 4.38 -0.31
CA ARG A 60 -9.00 2.96 -0.60
C ARG A 60 -7.75 2.42 0.05
N LEU A 61 -7.73 1.10 0.23
CA LEU A 61 -6.58 0.31 0.65
C LEU A 61 -6.47 -0.91 -0.26
N SER A 62 -5.26 -1.21 -0.72
CA SER A 62 -4.97 -2.38 -1.54
C SER A 62 -4.57 -3.56 -0.67
N LEU A 63 -4.96 -4.77 -1.06
CA LEU A 63 -4.83 -5.97 -0.23
C LEU A 63 -4.00 -7.04 -0.92
N GLN A 64 -2.97 -7.53 -0.25
CA GLN A 64 -2.35 -8.83 -0.54
C GLN A 64 -2.85 -9.83 0.51
N ILE A 65 -3.61 -10.82 0.08
CA ILE A 65 -4.27 -11.84 0.88
C ILE A 65 -3.48 -13.15 0.76
N LYS A 66 -3.07 -13.70 1.90
CA LYS A 66 -2.40 -15.00 2.00
C LYS A 66 -3.20 -15.89 2.94
N CYS A 67 -3.68 -17.01 2.42
CA CYS A 67 -4.57 -17.91 3.14
C CYS A 67 -3.94 -19.29 3.30
N GLY A 68 -4.10 -19.86 4.48
CA GLY A 68 -3.74 -21.23 4.78
C GLY A 68 -2.62 -21.37 5.83
N PRO A 69 -2.46 -22.58 6.41
CA PRO A 69 -1.60 -22.78 7.57
C PRO A 69 -0.13 -22.43 7.35
N SER A 70 0.37 -22.55 6.11
CA SER A 70 1.78 -22.23 5.78
C SER A 70 2.18 -20.81 6.16
N TYR A 71 1.26 -19.85 6.06
CA TYR A 71 1.50 -18.45 6.39
C TYR A 71 1.39 -18.14 7.89
N LEU A 72 0.91 -19.11 8.69
CA LEU A 72 0.70 -18.96 10.13
C LEU A 72 1.71 -19.78 10.96
N LYS A 73 2.57 -20.57 10.30
CA LYS A 73 3.57 -21.44 10.96
C LYS A 73 4.69 -20.69 11.66
N GLU A 74 5.15 -19.58 11.07
CA GLU A 74 6.23 -18.78 11.64
C GLU A 74 5.62 -17.70 12.53
N GLU A 75 5.59 -17.95 13.84
CA GLU A 75 4.91 -17.08 14.80
C GLU A 75 5.60 -17.00 16.16
N SER A 76 5.19 -16.01 16.94
CA SER A 76 5.43 -15.88 18.38
C SER A 76 4.09 -15.83 19.12
N GLU A 77 4.13 -15.59 20.43
CA GLU A 77 2.90 -15.34 21.20
C GLU A 77 2.09 -14.14 20.68
N GLU A 78 2.76 -13.12 20.13
CA GLU A 78 2.12 -11.84 19.79
C GLU A 78 1.86 -11.62 18.30
N HIS A 79 2.61 -12.27 17.41
CA HIS A 79 2.57 -11.98 15.96
C HIS A 79 2.95 -13.18 15.10
N PHE A 80 2.44 -13.18 13.87
CA PHE A 80 2.94 -14.00 12.77
C PHE A 80 4.09 -13.26 12.05
N ILE A 81 4.96 -14.00 11.36
CA ILE A 81 6.02 -13.45 10.51
C ILE A 81 5.68 -13.77 9.07
N TYR A 82 5.41 -12.73 8.29
CA TYR A 82 5.32 -12.84 6.84
C TYR A 82 6.66 -12.53 6.20
N ARG A 83 7.06 -13.33 5.20
CA ARG A 83 8.29 -13.14 4.42
C ARG A 83 7.97 -12.86 2.97
N GLY A 84 8.59 -11.81 2.43
CA GLY A 84 8.40 -11.37 1.04
C GLY A 84 9.72 -11.20 0.30
N ASN A 85 9.62 -11.11 -1.03
CA ASN A 85 10.75 -10.76 -1.89
C ASN A 85 10.78 -9.25 -2.17
N TYR A 86 11.93 -8.74 -2.59
CA TYR A 86 12.11 -7.30 -2.85
C TYR A 86 11.26 -6.73 -3.99
N LYS A 87 10.92 -7.55 -5.00
CA LYS A 87 10.12 -7.10 -6.14
C LYS A 87 8.74 -6.65 -5.69
N HIS A 88 8.09 -7.45 -4.83
CA HIS A 88 6.77 -7.11 -4.29
C HIS A 88 6.81 -5.92 -3.34
N LEU A 89 7.81 -5.81 -2.47
CA LEU A 89 7.94 -4.65 -1.59
C LEU A 89 8.08 -3.35 -2.39
N ARG A 90 8.95 -3.35 -3.42
CA ARG A 90 9.10 -2.22 -4.32
C ARG A 90 7.79 -1.89 -5.03
N TYR A 91 7.10 -2.91 -5.55
CA TYR A 91 5.83 -2.69 -6.23
C TYR A 91 4.76 -2.10 -5.29
N TRP A 92 4.59 -2.68 -4.10
CA TRP A 92 3.57 -2.27 -3.12
C TRP A 92 3.81 -0.87 -2.56
N THR A 93 5.07 -0.48 -2.33
CA THR A 93 5.41 0.85 -1.79
C THR A 93 5.28 1.97 -2.83
N GLU A 94 5.22 1.63 -4.12
CA GLU A 94 5.03 2.59 -5.22
C GLU A 94 3.54 2.82 -5.56
N LEU A 95 2.63 1.95 -5.11
CA LEU A 95 1.18 2.12 -5.32
C LEU A 95 0.67 3.41 -4.66
N SER A 96 -0.35 4.01 -5.28
CA SER A 96 -1.03 5.20 -4.76
C SER A 96 -1.78 4.92 -3.46
N GLU A 97 -2.37 3.74 -3.37
CA GLU A 97 -3.14 3.27 -2.24
C GLU A 97 -2.23 2.52 -1.25
N PRO A 98 -2.35 2.76 0.06
CA PRO A 98 -1.63 1.99 1.05
C PRO A 98 -1.96 0.49 0.94
N VAL A 99 -0.94 -0.35 1.10
CA VAL A 99 -1.07 -1.81 0.97
C VAL A 99 -1.14 -2.48 2.33
N LEU A 100 -2.10 -3.37 2.51
CA LEU A 100 -2.18 -4.28 3.65
C LEU A 100 -1.81 -5.69 3.23
N ILE A 101 -1.01 -6.36 4.06
CA ILE A 101 -0.92 -7.81 4.05
C ILE A 101 -2.01 -8.35 4.97
N ILE A 102 -2.78 -9.32 4.48
CA ILE A 102 -3.78 -10.04 5.26
C ILE A 102 -3.41 -11.52 5.30
N LEU A 103 -3.23 -12.07 6.50
CA LEU A 103 -3.04 -13.50 6.74
C LEU A 103 -4.36 -14.10 7.19
N CYS A 104 -4.79 -15.18 6.55
CA CYS A 104 -6.08 -15.81 6.80
C CYS A 104 -5.93 -17.24 7.31
N ASP A 105 -6.67 -17.53 8.38
CA ASP A 105 -6.95 -18.89 8.83
C ASP A 105 -8.35 -19.30 8.33
N PRO A 106 -8.45 -20.21 7.35
CA PRO A 106 -9.73 -20.65 6.82
C PRO A 106 -10.50 -21.57 7.78
N GLU A 107 -9.83 -22.24 8.73
CA GLU A 107 -10.47 -23.14 9.69
C GLU A 107 -11.15 -22.34 10.81
N LEU A 108 -10.46 -21.31 11.32
CA LEU A 108 -11.00 -20.42 12.34
C LEU A 108 -11.84 -19.27 11.77
N GLY A 109 -11.77 -19.03 10.46
CA GLY A 109 -12.43 -17.90 9.82
C GLY A 109 -11.88 -16.54 10.30
N CYS A 110 -10.59 -16.51 10.64
CA CYS A 110 -9.89 -15.34 11.17
C CYS A 110 -8.99 -14.73 10.09
N CYS A 111 -8.91 -13.40 10.08
CA CYS A 111 -8.02 -12.65 9.20
C CYS A 111 -7.25 -11.63 10.05
N TRP A 112 -5.93 -11.63 9.98
CA TRP A 112 -5.07 -10.63 10.64
C TRP A 112 -4.42 -9.75 9.59
N TRP A 113 -4.21 -8.49 9.91
CA TRP A 113 -3.70 -7.53 8.94
C TRP A 113 -2.52 -6.72 9.48
N GLN A 114 -1.65 -6.29 8.57
CA GLN A 114 -0.60 -5.32 8.83
C GLN A 114 -0.39 -4.39 7.62
N HIS A 115 -0.19 -3.10 7.90
CA HIS A 115 0.17 -2.11 6.89
C HIS A 115 1.63 -2.27 6.45
N VAL A 116 1.85 -2.33 5.13
CA VAL A 116 3.16 -2.33 4.50
C VAL A 116 3.74 -0.92 4.58
N ASP A 117 4.42 -0.64 5.69
CA ASP A 117 5.16 0.60 5.94
C ASP A 117 6.62 0.23 6.19
N MET A 118 7.56 1.03 5.66
CA MET A 118 9.00 0.82 5.84
C MET A 118 9.41 0.71 7.32
N GLN A 119 8.69 1.35 8.24
CA GLN A 119 8.91 1.23 9.69
C GLN A 119 8.65 -0.19 10.22
N ASN A 120 7.83 -0.98 9.53
CA ASN A 120 7.48 -2.34 9.91
C ASN A 120 8.32 -3.41 9.19
N ILE A 121 9.18 -3.00 8.24
CA ILE A 121 9.96 -3.92 7.41
C ILE A 121 11.31 -4.22 8.06
N ASN A 122 11.64 -5.51 8.15
CA ASN A 122 12.95 -5.99 8.52
C ASN A 122 13.63 -6.59 7.27
N PHE A 123 14.76 -6.00 6.87
CA PHE A 123 15.51 -6.37 5.67
C PHE A 123 16.48 -7.52 5.95
N HIS A 124 16.59 -8.45 4.98
CA HIS A 124 17.52 -9.58 5.00
C HIS A 124 18.20 -9.71 3.63
N GLU A 125 19.29 -10.48 3.53
CA GLU A 125 20.06 -10.60 2.27
C GLU A 125 19.19 -11.00 1.05
N LYS A 126 18.21 -11.89 1.25
CA LYS A 126 17.40 -12.47 0.16
C LYS A 126 15.94 -12.00 0.13
N GLY A 127 15.57 -11.02 0.97
CA GLY A 127 14.20 -10.55 1.05
C GLY A 127 13.94 -9.76 2.32
N TRP A 128 12.71 -9.77 2.77
CA TRP A 128 12.29 -9.00 3.94
C TRP A 128 11.21 -9.73 4.72
N SER A 129 10.97 -9.25 5.94
CA SER A 129 9.89 -9.74 6.78
C SER A 129 9.14 -8.63 7.49
N ILE A 130 7.87 -8.89 7.79
CA ILE A 130 7.01 -8.02 8.56
C ILE A 130 6.28 -8.85 9.62
N LYS A 131 6.10 -8.24 10.80
CA LYS A 131 5.32 -8.83 11.89
C LYS A 131 3.85 -8.49 11.67
N VAL A 132 2.99 -9.49 11.63
CA VAL A 132 1.53 -9.34 11.56
C VAL A 132 0.94 -9.62 12.95
N PRO A 133 0.51 -8.59 13.70
CA PRO A 133 0.08 -8.76 15.09
C PRO A 133 -1.20 -9.58 15.22
N LYS A 134 -1.22 -10.54 16.15
CA LYS A 134 -2.42 -11.33 16.48
C LYS A 134 -3.52 -10.48 17.11
N SER A 135 -3.14 -9.34 17.70
CA SER A 135 -4.03 -8.31 18.25
C SER A 135 -4.71 -7.44 17.19
N GLN A 136 -4.39 -7.62 15.90
CA GLN A 136 -5.00 -6.89 14.78
C GLN A 136 -5.87 -7.79 13.88
N PRO A 137 -6.96 -8.38 14.40
CA PRO A 137 -7.90 -9.12 13.57
C PRO A 137 -8.78 -8.15 12.78
N LEU A 138 -9.05 -8.46 11.51
CA LEU A 138 -9.92 -7.71 10.60
C LEU A 138 -11.38 -7.81 11.07
N THR A 139 -11.76 -6.85 11.90
CA THR A 139 -12.99 -6.82 12.68
C THR A 139 -13.45 -5.37 12.80
N ARG A 140 -14.64 -5.14 13.38
CA ARG A 140 -15.15 -3.79 13.61
C ARG A 140 -14.19 -2.90 14.41
N GLN A 141 -13.38 -3.46 15.32
CA GLN A 141 -12.37 -2.68 16.07
C GLN A 141 -11.26 -2.11 15.16
N SER A 142 -11.03 -2.72 13.98
CA SER A 142 -10.00 -2.27 13.04
C SER A 142 -10.37 -0.98 12.31
N ILE A 143 -11.66 -0.61 12.23
CA ILE A 143 -12.15 0.52 11.41
C ILE A 143 -11.34 1.78 11.66
N LYS A 144 -11.13 2.17 12.93
CA LYS A 144 -10.40 3.41 13.27
C LYS A 144 -8.97 3.40 12.72
N SER A 145 -8.24 2.30 12.89
CA SER A 145 -6.85 2.17 12.43
C SER A 145 -6.78 2.13 10.90
N LEU A 146 -7.67 1.36 10.26
CA LEU A 146 -7.73 1.26 8.79
C LEU A 146 -8.12 2.59 8.15
N THR A 147 -9.08 3.33 8.72
CA THR A 147 -9.44 4.67 8.23
C THR A 147 -8.26 5.62 8.36
N SER A 148 -7.51 5.55 9.45
CA SER A 148 -6.30 6.37 9.63
C SER A 148 -5.26 6.08 8.54
N ILE A 149 -5.05 4.79 8.22
CA ILE A 149 -4.14 4.37 7.14
C ILE A 149 -4.65 4.85 5.77
N SER A 150 -5.94 4.70 5.48
CA SER A 150 -6.54 5.15 4.21
C SER A 150 -6.50 6.67 4.00
N ASN A 151 -6.30 7.42 5.09
CA ASN A 151 -6.17 8.88 5.07
C ASN A 151 -4.72 9.36 5.08
N LEU A 152 -3.74 8.45 5.08
CA LEU A 152 -2.34 8.82 4.91
C LEU A 152 -2.18 9.45 3.52
N TYR A 153 -1.86 10.74 3.49
CA TYR A 153 -1.38 11.39 2.28
C TYR A 153 0.02 10.88 2.00
N ARG A 154 0.36 10.55 0.74
CA ARG A 154 1.78 10.36 0.43
C ARG A 154 2.47 11.69 0.68
N LYS A 155 3.69 11.67 1.22
CA LYS A 155 4.47 12.90 1.49
C LYS A 155 4.52 13.82 0.26
N ASN A 156 4.58 13.22 -0.93
CA ASN A 156 4.56 13.90 -2.22
C ASN A 156 3.25 14.68 -2.46
N ASP A 157 2.09 14.12 -2.07
CA ASP A 157 0.79 14.80 -2.23
C ASP A 157 0.69 16.00 -1.28
N LEU A 158 1.19 15.87 -0.05
CA LEU A 158 1.21 16.99 0.90
C LEU A 158 2.16 18.10 0.43
N ILE A 159 3.35 17.75 -0.05
CA ILE A 159 4.31 18.70 -0.60
C ILE A 159 3.71 19.37 -1.83
N GLU A 160 3.08 18.63 -2.73
CA GLU A 160 2.41 19.20 -3.91
C GLU A 160 1.27 20.14 -3.49
N LEU A 161 0.42 19.75 -2.52
CA LEU A 161 -0.67 20.59 -2.03
C LEU A 161 -0.16 21.87 -1.37
N LEU A 162 0.86 21.78 -0.51
CA LEU A 162 1.49 22.93 0.15
C LEU A 162 2.16 23.85 -0.87
N LEU A 163 2.83 23.29 -1.88
CA LEU A 163 3.41 24.07 -2.98
C LEU A 163 2.32 24.74 -3.79
N ARG A 164 1.26 24.02 -4.19
CA ARG A 164 0.12 24.59 -4.93
C ARG A 164 -0.53 25.74 -4.16
N ASP A 165 -0.77 25.57 -2.87
CA ASP A 165 -1.37 26.60 -2.01
C ASP A 165 -0.43 27.81 -1.91
N TRP A 166 0.86 27.59 -1.63
CA TRP A 166 1.87 28.65 -1.57
C TRP A 166 1.99 29.42 -2.90
N PHE A 167 2.07 28.72 -4.03
CA PHE A 167 2.06 29.31 -5.37
C PHE A 167 0.76 30.09 -5.62
N GLY A 168 -0.38 29.54 -5.23
CA GLY A 168 -1.67 30.21 -5.27
C GLY A 168 -1.61 31.57 -4.56
N TRP A 169 -1.22 31.60 -3.29
CA TRP A 169 -1.08 32.84 -2.52
C TRP A 169 -0.05 33.80 -3.12
N ARG A 170 1.14 33.30 -3.48
CA ARG A 170 2.25 34.10 -4.01
C ARG A 170 1.93 34.80 -5.33
N PHE A 171 1.06 34.20 -6.14
CA PHE A 171 0.63 34.72 -7.44
C PHE A 171 -0.82 35.22 -7.43
N GLN A 172 -1.39 35.53 -6.27
CA GLN A 172 -2.75 36.04 -6.12
C GLN A 172 -3.80 35.17 -6.82
N HIS A 173 -3.60 33.85 -6.81
CA HIS A 173 -4.41 32.83 -7.47
C HIS A 173 -4.49 32.97 -9.00
N LYS A 174 -3.57 33.73 -9.61
CA LYS A 174 -3.42 33.88 -11.06
C LYS A 174 -2.37 32.90 -11.62
N ILE A 175 -2.41 31.65 -11.19
CA ILE A 175 -1.53 30.58 -11.65
C ILE A 175 -2.36 29.36 -12.05
N GLN A 176 -1.95 28.67 -13.12
CA GLN A 176 -2.53 27.41 -13.56
C GLN A 176 -1.41 26.36 -13.61
N PHE A 177 -1.68 25.17 -13.08
CA PHE A 177 -0.75 24.05 -13.08
C PHE A 177 -1.09 23.11 -14.24
N ALA A 178 -0.09 22.67 -15.00
CA ALA A 178 -0.27 21.62 -16.00
C ALA A 178 -0.49 20.28 -15.29
N SER A 179 -1.49 19.49 -15.72
CA SER A 179 -1.78 18.16 -15.18
C SER A 179 -0.83 17.08 -15.71
N ASP A 180 -0.28 17.28 -16.90
CA ASP A 180 0.56 16.31 -17.60
C ASP A 180 2.00 16.83 -17.71
N LEU A 181 2.79 16.60 -16.67
CA LEU A 181 4.24 16.52 -16.84
C LEU A 181 4.58 15.04 -17.01
N SER A 182 4.84 14.61 -18.25
CA SER A 182 5.56 13.35 -18.44
C SER A 182 6.97 13.54 -17.88
N ILE A 183 7.17 13.14 -16.63
CA ILE A 183 8.50 13.10 -16.01
C ILE A 183 9.34 12.17 -16.89
N PRO A 184 10.44 12.63 -17.52
CA PRO A 184 11.34 11.75 -18.25
C PRO A 184 11.83 10.64 -17.31
N ARG A 185 12.02 9.41 -17.82
CA ARG A 185 12.37 8.21 -17.03
C ARG A 185 13.66 8.35 -16.19
N ASP A 186 14.40 9.43 -16.39
CA ASP A 186 15.76 9.64 -15.91
C ASP A 186 15.80 10.59 -14.68
N TYR A 187 14.63 10.92 -14.12
CA TYR A 187 14.51 11.67 -12.87
C TYR A 187 14.63 10.72 -11.67
N HIS A 188 15.65 10.90 -10.85
CA HIS A 188 15.81 10.16 -9.58
C HIS A 188 15.78 11.15 -8.42
N TRP A 189 14.79 10.99 -7.54
CA TRP A 189 14.65 11.76 -6.30
C TRP A 189 14.69 10.80 -5.11
N LEU A 190 15.58 11.05 -4.17
CA LEU A 190 15.65 10.32 -2.91
C LEU A 190 15.77 11.32 -1.76
N SER A 191 14.74 11.39 -0.92
CA SER A 191 14.79 12.08 0.37
C SER A 191 14.95 11.05 1.48
N MET A 192 16.03 11.16 2.24
CA MET A 192 16.25 10.33 3.43
C MET A 192 16.27 11.21 4.66
N LEU A 193 15.53 10.81 5.69
CA LEU A 193 15.66 11.38 7.03
C LEU A 193 16.60 10.48 7.82
N ALA A 194 17.76 10.98 8.18
CA ALA A 194 18.74 10.30 9.01
C ALA A 194 18.70 10.87 10.43
N GLN A 195 18.78 10.02 11.43
CA GLN A 195 18.96 10.43 12.83
C GLN A 195 20.41 10.20 13.23
N THR A 196 21.06 11.23 13.77
CA THR A 196 22.33 11.13 14.49
C THR A 196 22.05 11.08 15.99
N ASP A 197 23.09 10.94 16.81
CA ASP A 197 22.94 10.94 18.27
C ASP A 197 22.36 12.26 18.83
N THR A 198 22.35 13.32 18.04
CA THR A 198 21.99 14.68 18.49
C THR A 198 20.93 15.36 17.62
N ASP A 199 20.79 15.00 16.34
CA ASP A 199 19.95 15.72 15.39
C ASP A 199 19.24 14.81 14.38
N PHE A 200 18.21 15.34 13.73
CA PHE A 200 17.63 14.77 12.52
C PHE A 200 18.08 15.58 11.30
N ILE A 201 18.66 14.89 10.32
CA ILE A 201 19.17 15.49 9.09
C ILE A 201 18.32 14.99 7.92
N MET A 202 17.76 15.93 7.16
CA MET A 202 17.13 15.64 5.87
C MET A 202 18.19 15.73 4.77
N ILE A 203 18.40 14.64 4.05
CA ILE A 203 19.31 14.57 2.91
C ILE A 203 18.47 14.48 1.64
N ASP A 204 18.58 15.50 0.80
CA ASP A 204 17.96 15.54 -0.52
C ASP A 204 19.05 15.47 -1.59
N TYR A 205 18.98 14.46 -2.46
CA TYR A 205 19.88 14.31 -3.60
C TYR A 205 19.10 14.45 -4.91
N LEU A 206 19.55 15.38 -5.76
CA LEU A 206 18.98 15.64 -7.08
C LEU A 206 20.07 15.51 -8.15
N THR A 207 19.83 14.63 -9.11
CA THR A 207 20.61 14.56 -10.37
C THR A 207 19.68 14.69 -11.56
N ALA A 208 19.96 15.64 -12.44
CA ALA A 208 19.28 15.79 -13.72
C ALA A 208 20.33 16.06 -14.81
N ASP A 209 20.34 15.21 -15.84
CA ASP A 209 21.11 15.46 -17.06
C ASP A 209 20.24 16.33 -18.00
N VAL A 210 20.69 17.54 -18.32
CA VAL A 210 19.83 18.60 -18.88
C VAL A 210 19.95 18.72 -20.41
N ASP A 211 20.32 17.65 -21.09
CA ASP A 211 20.58 17.64 -22.54
C ASP A 211 19.31 17.60 -23.43
N GLY A 212 18.21 18.24 -23.01
CA GLY A 212 16.92 18.19 -23.72
C GLY A 212 16.11 19.49 -23.81
N PHE A 213 16.47 20.56 -23.10
CA PHE A 213 15.65 21.78 -23.05
C PHE A 213 15.99 22.76 -24.19
N ARG A 214 15.15 22.84 -25.22
CA ARG A 214 15.19 23.97 -26.18
C ARG A 214 14.57 25.22 -25.55
N SER A 215 15.40 26.20 -25.24
CA SER A 215 15.09 27.49 -24.58
C SER A 215 13.99 28.37 -25.21
N ARG A 216 13.46 28.03 -26.39
CA ARG A 216 12.48 28.87 -27.11
C ARG A 216 11.02 28.73 -26.64
N LYS A 217 10.70 27.79 -25.74
CA LYS A 217 9.32 27.55 -25.27
C LYS A 217 8.93 28.29 -23.99
N LEU A 218 9.84 29.05 -23.38
CA LEU A 218 9.54 29.93 -22.27
C LEU A 218 9.56 31.38 -22.79
N LYS A 219 8.42 31.84 -23.31
CA LYS A 219 8.16 33.28 -23.42
C LYS A 219 7.07 33.64 -22.41
N THR A 220 7.44 34.60 -21.57
CA THR A 220 6.68 35.30 -20.52
C THR A 220 5.30 35.75 -20.95
#